data_AF-A0A7S6W1L6-F1
#
_entry.id   AF-A0A7S6W1L6-F1
#
_cell.length_a   1.000
_cell.length_b   1.000
_cell.length_c   1.000
_cell.angle_alpha   90.00
_cell.angle_beta   90.00
_cell.angle_gamma   90.00
#
_symmetry.space_group_name_H-M   'P 1'
#
loop_
_entity.id
_entity.type
_entity.pdbx_description
1 polymer ?
#
loop_
_entity_poly.entity_id
_entity_poly.type
_entity_poly.pdbx_seq_one_letter_code
_entity_poly.pdbx_strand_id
1 'polypeptide(L)'
;MVSEIRLYTEQEFHEKAQQYSAVLSSRGVSVNIELIEKLNARFLRLNPELSLCVDADGLWLAANGMKMQPDWKAEVGRLKRASLKSEMIARACNLAEKPQLVDATAGLGHDSLLMAHLGAHVTLVERHPILFTLLEDSHQRAQQDAFLSSVVARIELVFSDSADYLKNLSTTNQIFDVVYLDPMFPQRDQNQQAVKKQAQVKKQMQLLHLLLPEDGEMDLGDNLLDLAQKIAKRVVVKRPRLAVFLANQEPQHQWQGDACRFDAYFQHDLVT
;
A
#
# COMPACT_ATOMS: atom_id res chain seq x y z
N MET A 1 13.76 -10.69 10.87
CA MET A 1 14.22 -11.50 9.71
C MET A 1 13.00 -12.21 9.17
N VAL A 2 12.62 -11.96 7.91
CA VAL A 2 11.50 -12.68 7.30
C VAL A 2 11.93 -14.14 7.16
N SER A 3 11.10 -15.06 7.67
CA SER A 3 11.29 -16.50 7.52
C SER A 3 11.47 -16.87 6.05
N GLU A 4 12.20 -17.96 5.79
CA GLU A 4 12.28 -18.56 4.46
C GLU A 4 10.87 -18.77 3.89
N ILE A 5 10.61 -18.27 2.67
CA ILE A 5 9.31 -18.39 2.00
C ILE A 5 9.46 -19.22 0.72
N ARG A 6 8.49 -20.11 0.47
CA ARG A 6 8.44 -20.88 -0.77
C ARG A 6 7.95 -20.02 -1.93
N LEU A 7 8.55 -20.21 -3.11
CA LEU A 7 8.09 -19.64 -4.36
C LEU A 7 7.80 -20.76 -5.36
N TYR A 8 6.52 -20.98 -5.65
CA TYR A 8 6.07 -21.98 -6.59
C TYR A 8 6.03 -21.45 -8.03
N THR A 9 6.56 -22.22 -8.99
CA THR A 9 6.53 -21.81 -10.40
C THR A 9 6.52 -23.01 -11.34
N GLU A 10 5.93 -22.83 -12.51
CA GLU A 10 6.00 -23.82 -13.61
C GLU A 10 7.33 -23.67 -14.36
N GLN A 11 7.79 -24.73 -15.01
CA GLN A 11 9.10 -24.76 -15.69
C GLN A 11 9.30 -23.59 -16.67
N GLU A 12 8.22 -23.17 -17.36
CA GLU A 12 8.25 -22.07 -18.33
C GLU A 12 8.54 -20.69 -17.71
N PHE A 13 8.29 -20.50 -16.40
CA PHE A 13 8.52 -19.24 -15.69
C PHE A 13 9.70 -19.29 -14.72
N HIS A 14 10.52 -20.35 -14.77
CA HIS A 14 11.62 -20.55 -13.83
C HIS A 14 12.64 -19.39 -13.83
N GLU A 15 12.99 -18.86 -15.00
CA GLU A 15 13.91 -17.71 -15.11
C GLU A 15 13.32 -16.46 -14.43
N LYS A 16 12.03 -16.19 -14.65
CA LYS A 16 11.31 -15.08 -14.00
C LYS A 16 11.27 -15.26 -12.48
N ALA A 17 11.08 -16.48 -12.01
CA ALA A 17 11.15 -16.81 -10.59
C ALA A 17 12.53 -16.58 -9.98
N GLN A 18 13.61 -16.91 -10.71
CA GLN A 18 14.98 -16.61 -10.28
C GLN A 18 15.24 -15.10 -10.17
N GLN A 19 14.72 -14.30 -11.11
CA GLN A 19 14.80 -12.84 -11.07
C GLN A 19 14.12 -12.28 -9.82
N TYR A 20 12.88 -12.69 -9.52
CA TYR A 20 12.21 -12.25 -8.28
C TYR A 20 12.91 -12.74 -7.02
N SER A 21 13.44 -13.98 -7.01
CA SER A 21 14.22 -14.50 -5.89
C SER A 21 15.46 -13.65 -5.61
N ALA A 22 16.19 -13.20 -6.65
CA ALA A 22 17.34 -12.32 -6.49
C ALA A 22 16.96 -10.95 -5.92
N VAL A 23 15.87 -10.35 -6.41
CA VAL A 23 15.34 -9.07 -5.92
C VAL A 23 14.87 -9.17 -4.46
N LEU A 24 14.17 -10.25 -4.12
CA LEU A 24 13.72 -10.50 -2.75
C LEU A 24 14.90 -10.75 -1.80
N SER A 25 15.92 -11.47 -2.27
CA SER A 25 17.16 -11.70 -1.52
C SER A 25 17.91 -10.41 -1.24
N SER A 26 18.00 -9.48 -2.21
CA SER A 26 18.61 -8.16 -1.98
C SER A 26 17.83 -7.30 -0.98
N ARG A 27 16.58 -7.67 -0.69
CA ARG A 27 15.70 -7.05 0.32
C ARG A 27 15.62 -7.86 1.62
N GLY A 28 16.48 -8.87 1.79
CA GLY A 28 16.57 -9.67 3.01
C GLY A 28 15.50 -10.76 3.16
N VAL A 29 14.86 -11.19 2.07
CA VAL A 29 13.89 -12.30 2.06
C VAL A 29 14.54 -13.53 1.42
N SER A 30 14.68 -14.60 2.20
CA SER A 30 15.14 -15.90 1.68
C SER A 30 14.01 -16.60 0.96
N VAL A 31 14.23 -16.99 -0.29
CA VAL A 31 13.22 -17.61 -1.15
C VAL A 31 13.70 -18.98 -1.62
N ASN A 32 12.91 -20.03 -1.36
CA ASN A 32 13.12 -21.36 -1.92
C ASN A 32 12.20 -21.59 -3.13
N ILE A 33 12.79 -21.70 -4.33
CA ILE A 33 12.03 -21.93 -5.56
C ILE A 33 11.69 -23.40 -5.70
N GLU A 34 10.40 -23.71 -5.82
CA GLU A 34 9.89 -25.06 -6.05
C GLU A 34 9.21 -25.13 -7.43
N LEU A 35 9.76 -25.99 -8.30
CA LEU A 35 9.16 -26.30 -9.59
C LEU A 35 7.94 -27.20 -9.42
N ILE A 36 6.83 -26.81 -10.04
CA ILE A 36 5.56 -27.54 -9.99
C ILE A 36 5.04 -27.83 -11.39
N GLU A 37 4.24 -28.89 -11.52
CA GLU A 37 3.65 -29.26 -12.81
C GLU A 37 2.63 -28.24 -13.33
N LYS A 38 1.81 -27.68 -12.41
CA LYS A 38 0.75 -26.74 -12.78
C LYS A 38 0.28 -25.88 -11.62
N LEU A 39 0.33 -24.55 -11.79
CA LEU A 39 -0.21 -23.59 -10.85
C LEU A 39 -1.70 -23.35 -11.14
N ASN A 40 -2.58 -23.87 -10.28
CA ASN A 40 -4.03 -23.70 -10.43
C ASN A 40 -4.76 -23.67 -9.07
N ALA A 41 -6.07 -23.43 -9.09
CA ALA A 41 -6.88 -23.34 -7.88
C ALA A 41 -6.84 -24.61 -7.00
N ARG A 42 -6.64 -25.80 -7.59
CA ARG A 42 -6.48 -27.04 -6.82
C ARG A 42 -5.12 -27.04 -6.10
N PHE A 43 -4.04 -26.67 -6.80
CA PHE A 43 -2.71 -26.56 -6.20
C PHE A 43 -2.70 -25.61 -5.01
N LEU A 44 -3.26 -24.40 -5.17
CA LEU A 44 -3.32 -23.40 -4.10
C LEU A 44 -4.12 -23.86 -2.87
N ARG A 45 -5.14 -24.71 -3.05
CA ARG A 45 -5.92 -25.26 -1.93
C ARG A 45 -5.17 -26.38 -1.19
N LEU A 46 -4.33 -27.13 -1.90
CA LEU A 46 -3.50 -28.20 -1.33
C LEU A 46 -2.24 -27.64 -0.64
N ASN A 47 -1.87 -26.39 -0.94
CA ASN A 47 -0.74 -25.69 -0.32
C ASN A 47 -1.27 -24.40 0.35
N PRO A 48 -1.92 -24.51 1.52
CA PRO A 48 -2.58 -23.39 2.17
C PRO A 48 -1.60 -22.41 2.86
N GLU A 49 -0.35 -22.82 3.07
CA GLU A 49 0.68 -22.00 3.71
C GLU A 49 0.98 -20.72 2.93
N LEU A 50 1.43 -19.69 3.66
CA LEU A 50 1.88 -18.44 3.04
C LEU A 50 3.07 -18.73 2.11
N SER A 51 2.91 -18.36 0.85
CA SER A 51 3.89 -18.62 -0.20
C SER A 51 3.83 -17.55 -1.28
N LEU A 52 4.84 -17.54 -2.14
CA LEU A 52 4.86 -16.80 -3.38
C LEU A 52 4.56 -17.75 -4.53
N CYS A 53 4.06 -17.21 -5.64
CA CYS A 53 4.04 -17.93 -6.89
C CYS A 53 4.30 -17.00 -8.09
N VAL A 54 4.85 -17.58 -9.15
CA VAL A 54 5.19 -16.85 -10.38
C VAL A 54 4.57 -17.54 -11.58
N ASP A 55 3.83 -16.74 -12.35
CA ASP A 55 3.23 -17.14 -13.62
C ASP A 55 3.44 -16.06 -14.71
N ALA A 56 2.73 -16.20 -15.84
CA ALA A 56 2.76 -15.26 -16.94
C ALA A 56 2.48 -13.81 -16.50
N ASP A 57 1.61 -13.61 -15.51
CA ASP A 57 1.13 -12.30 -15.09
C ASP A 57 2.04 -11.61 -14.07
N GLY A 58 2.99 -12.33 -13.45
CA GLY A 58 3.91 -11.72 -12.49
C GLY A 58 4.16 -12.56 -11.25
N LEU A 59 4.55 -11.84 -10.19
CA LEU A 59 4.71 -12.34 -8.84
C LEU A 59 3.39 -12.21 -8.08
N TRP A 60 3.03 -13.25 -7.33
CA TRP A 60 1.83 -13.30 -6.51
C TRP A 60 2.17 -13.70 -5.08
N LEU A 61 1.40 -13.18 -4.11
CA LEU A 61 1.31 -13.72 -2.76
C LEU A 61 0.14 -14.71 -2.70
N ALA A 62 0.35 -15.89 -2.11
CA ALA A 62 -0.65 -16.93 -2.00
C ALA A 62 -0.73 -17.52 -0.58
N ALA A 63 -1.95 -17.90 -0.19
CA ALA A 63 -2.25 -18.70 0.99
C ALA A 63 -3.72 -19.15 0.93
N ASN A 64 -4.06 -20.24 1.61
CA ASN A 64 -5.45 -20.69 1.81
C ASN A 64 -6.29 -20.78 0.51
N GLY A 65 -5.70 -21.23 -0.60
CA GLY A 65 -6.38 -21.29 -1.90
C GLY A 65 -6.62 -19.95 -2.58
N MET A 66 -6.10 -18.85 -2.02
CA MET A 66 -6.15 -17.50 -2.56
C MET A 66 -4.78 -17.10 -3.10
N LYS A 67 -4.77 -16.23 -4.11
CA LYS A 67 -3.59 -15.48 -4.52
C LYS A 67 -3.93 -14.01 -4.76
N MET A 68 -2.97 -13.11 -4.56
CA MET A 68 -3.12 -11.68 -4.80
C MET A 68 -1.82 -11.04 -5.30
N GLN A 69 -2.00 -10.00 -6.09
CA GLN A 69 -1.00 -9.01 -6.45
C GLN A 69 -1.75 -7.66 -6.59
N PRO A 70 -1.06 -6.51 -6.58
CA PRO A 70 -1.67 -5.27 -7.02
C PRO A 70 -2.15 -5.42 -8.48
N ASP A 71 -3.42 -5.10 -8.72
CA ASP A 71 -4.03 -5.16 -10.04
C ASP A 71 -4.46 -3.76 -10.49
N TRP A 72 -3.47 -2.93 -10.83
CA TRP A 72 -3.70 -1.56 -11.29
C TRP A 72 -4.44 -1.52 -12.64
N LYS A 73 -4.34 -2.57 -13.45
CA LYS A 73 -5.06 -2.68 -14.72
C LYS A 73 -6.56 -2.86 -14.50
N ALA A 74 -6.97 -3.65 -13.49
CA ALA A 74 -8.36 -3.76 -13.11
C ALA A 74 -8.96 -2.42 -12.62
N GLU A 75 -8.14 -1.50 -12.10
CA GLU A 75 -8.59 -0.18 -11.64
C GLU A 75 -8.92 0.80 -12.79
N VAL A 76 -8.50 0.55 -14.03
CA VAL A 76 -8.72 1.45 -15.19
C VAL A 76 -10.19 1.87 -15.34
N GLY A 77 -11.12 0.94 -15.09
CA GLY A 77 -12.55 1.25 -15.13
C GLY A 77 -12.98 2.26 -14.08
N ARG A 78 -12.45 2.17 -12.85
CA ARG A 78 -12.68 3.14 -11.77
C ARG A 78 -12.02 4.47 -12.12
N LEU A 79 -10.76 4.45 -12.56
CA LEU A 79 -9.99 5.65 -12.91
C LEU A 79 -10.74 6.51 -13.94
N LYS A 80 -11.23 5.91 -15.03
CA LYS A 80 -11.99 6.63 -16.07
C LYS A 80 -13.26 7.32 -15.57
N ARG A 81 -13.87 6.86 -14.47
CA ARG A 81 -15.06 7.46 -13.86
C ARG A 81 -14.72 8.43 -12.72
N ALA A 82 -13.49 8.38 -12.22
CA ALA A 82 -13.06 9.22 -11.12
C ALA A 82 -12.93 10.68 -11.57
N SER A 83 -13.20 11.58 -10.64
CA SER A 83 -13.04 13.01 -10.82
C SER A 83 -12.68 13.66 -9.48
N LEU A 84 -12.10 14.87 -9.54
CA LEU A 84 -11.78 15.66 -8.35
C LEU A 84 -13.00 15.90 -7.44
N LYS A 85 -14.22 15.93 -8.02
CA LYS A 85 -15.46 16.16 -7.27
C LYS A 85 -16.04 14.88 -6.67
N SER A 86 -15.96 13.76 -7.40
CA SER A 86 -16.57 12.49 -7.00
C SER A 86 -15.73 11.75 -5.96
N GLU A 87 -14.40 11.89 -6.00
CA GLU A 87 -13.50 11.18 -5.11
C GLU A 87 -13.24 11.99 -3.84
N MET A 88 -13.53 11.40 -2.68
CA MET A 88 -13.32 12.05 -1.38
C MET A 88 -11.85 12.26 -1.07
N ILE A 89 -11.01 11.27 -1.38
CA ILE A 89 -9.55 11.38 -1.26
C ILE A 89 -9.01 12.54 -2.12
N ALA A 90 -9.64 12.81 -3.27
CA ALA A 90 -9.22 13.91 -4.12
C ALA A 90 -9.44 15.28 -3.48
N ARG A 91 -10.58 15.44 -2.79
CA ARG A 91 -10.89 16.66 -2.03
C ARG A 91 -10.01 16.77 -0.78
N ALA A 92 -9.83 15.66 -0.06
CA ALA A 92 -9.02 15.62 1.15
C ALA A 92 -7.56 16.00 0.89
N CYS A 93 -6.97 15.46 -0.18
CA CYS A 93 -5.59 15.72 -0.59
C CYS A 93 -5.43 16.94 -1.50
N ASN A 94 -6.46 17.76 -1.71
CA ASN A 94 -6.41 18.95 -2.58
C ASN A 94 -5.85 18.70 -4.00
N LEU A 95 -6.26 17.61 -4.65
CA LEU A 95 -5.64 17.18 -5.90
C LEU A 95 -5.84 18.15 -7.08
N ALA A 96 -6.76 19.10 -6.97
CA ALA A 96 -6.93 20.17 -7.96
C ALA A 96 -5.65 20.99 -8.17
N GLU A 97 -4.83 21.14 -7.12
CA GLU A 97 -3.55 21.86 -7.17
C GLU A 97 -2.37 20.99 -7.66
N LYS A 98 -2.63 19.72 -8.01
CA LYS A 98 -1.60 18.75 -8.46
C LYS A 98 -0.40 18.67 -7.48
N PRO A 99 -0.65 18.35 -6.20
CA PRO A 99 0.36 18.42 -5.14
C PRO A 99 1.51 17.44 -5.34
N GLN A 100 2.66 17.76 -4.73
CA GLN A 100 3.67 16.77 -4.38
C GLN A 100 3.20 16.04 -3.11
N LEU A 101 2.98 14.73 -3.21
CA LEU A 101 2.36 13.90 -2.18
C LEU A 101 3.26 12.73 -1.79
N VAL A 102 3.38 12.46 -0.49
CA VAL A 102 3.96 11.21 0.03
C VAL A 102 2.85 10.32 0.56
N ASP A 103 2.67 9.13 0.00
CA ASP A 103 1.88 8.06 0.60
C ASP A 103 2.83 7.23 1.48
N ALA A 104 2.78 7.48 2.79
CA ALA A 104 3.70 6.85 3.73
C ALA A 104 3.23 5.45 4.17
N THR A 105 2.20 4.89 3.52
CA THR A 105 1.59 3.61 3.86
C THR A 105 1.09 2.92 2.59
N ALA A 106 1.95 2.86 1.58
CA ALA A 106 1.53 2.60 0.21
C ALA A 106 0.75 1.28 0.02
N GLY A 107 1.15 0.20 0.71
CA GLY A 107 0.51 -1.10 0.59
C GLY A 107 0.47 -1.57 -0.87
N LEU A 108 -0.73 -1.78 -1.41
CA LEU A 108 -0.94 -2.17 -2.82
C LEU A 108 -1.02 -0.97 -3.78
N GLY A 109 -0.91 0.26 -3.28
CA GLY A 109 -0.84 1.48 -4.09
C GLY A 109 -2.13 1.88 -4.81
N HIS A 110 -3.30 1.31 -4.47
CA HIS A 110 -4.56 1.60 -5.18
C HIS A 110 -5.03 3.04 -5.00
N ASP A 111 -4.97 3.59 -3.78
CA ASP A 111 -5.34 4.98 -3.53
C ASP A 111 -4.32 5.93 -4.16
N SER A 112 -3.03 5.61 -4.07
CA SER A 112 -1.96 6.33 -4.75
C SER A 112 -2.11 6.37 -6.28
N LEU A 113 -2.49 5.26 -6.91
CA LEU A 113 -2.77 5.21 -8.35
C LEU A 113 -3.92 6.17 -8.73
N LEU A 114 -4.97 6.22 -7.92
CA LEU A 114 -6.07 7.15 -8.12
C LEU A 114 -5.61 8.61 -7.95
N MET A 115 -4.82 8.91 -6.92
CA MET A 115 -4.30 10.26 -6.69
C MET A 115 -3.40 10.70 -7.84
N ALA A 116 -2.51 9.82 -8.31
CA ALA A 116 -1.68 10.07 -9.48
C ALA A 116 -2.53 10.27 -10.74
N HIS A 117 -3.57 9.45 -10.95
CA HIS A 117 -4.48 9.60 -12.09
C HIS A 117 -5.15 10.97 -12.11
N LEU A 118 -5.55 11.47 -10.93
CA LEU A 118 -6.16 12.77 -10.74
C LEU A 118 -5.18 13.95 -10.75
N GLY A 119 -3.89 13.71 -10.95
CA GLY A 119 -2.89 14.72 -11.28
C GLY A 119 -1.79 14.95 -10.25
N ALA A 120 -1.81 14.27 -9.10
CA ALA A 120 -0.74 14.37 -8.11
C ALA A 120 0.57 13.75 -8.61
N HIS A 121 1.70 14.25 -8.10
CA HIS A 121 2.96 13.53 -8.09
C HIS A 121 3.08 12.82 -6.75
N VAL A 122 3.24 11.49 -6.78
CA VAL A 122 3.09 10.66 -5.58
C VAL A 122 4.34 9.81 -5.36
N THR A 123 4.94 9.95 -4.18
CA THR A 123 5.99 9.05 -3.69
C THR A 123 5.36 8.03 -2.75
N LEU A 124 5.41 6.74 -3.11
CA LEU A 124 4.87 5.62 -2.35
C LEU A 124 5.99 5.01 -1.51
N VAL A 125 5.80 4.99 -0.19
CA VAL A 125 6.75 4.38 0.74
C VAL A 125 6.15 3.07 1.27
N GLU A 126 6.88 1.98 1.07
CA GLU A 126 6.52 0.67 1.59
C GLU A 126 7.76 -0.04 2.14
N ARG A 127 7.62 -0.59 3.35
CA ARG A 127 8.72 -1.18 4.13
C ARG A 127 8.79 -2.69 3.98
N HIS A 128 7.67 -3.34 3.66
CA HIS A 128 7.61 -4.78 3.61
C HIS A 128 8.22 -5.28 2.30
N PRO A 129 9.30 -6.07 2.33
CA PRO A 129 10.06 -6.41 1.13
C PRO A 129 9.23 -7.15 0.07
N ILE A 130 8.35 -8.06 0.49
CA ILE A 130 7.44 -8.77 -0.42
C ILE A 130 6.40 -7.80 -1.03
N LEU A 131 5.77 -6.93 -0.24
CA LEU A 131 4.77 -5.98 -0.76
C LEU A 131 5.40 -4.98 -1.72
N PHE A 132 6.56 -4.44 -1.36
CA PHE A 132 7.31 -3.55 -2.24
C PHE A 132 7.65 -4.23 -3.57
N THR A 133 8.07 -5.50 -3.55
CA THR A 133 8.37 -6.26 -4.78
C THR A 133 7.12 -6.46 -5.64
N LEU A 134 5.97 -6.78 -5.04
CA LEU A 134 4.69 -6.88 -5.76
C LEU A 134 4.24 -5.55 -6.37
N LEU A 135 4.44 -4.45 -5.64
CA LEU A 135 4.13 -3.09 -6.06
C LEU A 135 5.01 -2.64 -7.23
N GLU A 136 6.32 -2.90 -7.13
CA GLU A 136 7.31 -2.62 -8.17
C GLU A 136 7.02 -3.38 -9.46
N ASP A 137 6.70 -4.67 -9.38
CA ASP A 137 6.27 -5.46 -10.54
C ASP A 137 5.03 -4.87 -11.22
N SER A 138 4.05 -4.46 -10.41
CA SER A 138 2.80 -3.87 -10.91
C SER A 138 3.03 -2.50 -11.56
N HIS A 139 3.95 -1.70 -11.01
CA HIS A 139 4.36 -0.42 -11.59
C HIS A 139 5.08 -0.62 -12.93
N GLN A 140 6.03 -1.55 -13.01
CA GLN A 140 6.75 -1.88 -14.25
C GLN A 140 5.78 -2.35 -15.36
N ARG A 141 4.82 -3.22 -15.04
CA ARG A 141 3.78 -3.64 -15.99
C ARG A 141 2.91 -2.46 -16.44
N ALA A 142 2.53 -1.58 -15.51
CA ALA A 142 1.72 -0.41 -15.81
C ALA A 142 2.47 0.64 -16.66
N GLN A 143 3.79 0.73 -16.58
CA GLN A 143 4.61 1.58 -17.46
C GLN A 143 4.49 1.20 -18.94
N GLN A 144 4.22 -0.07 -19.23
CA GLN A 144 4.02 -0.59 -20.59
C GLN A 144 2.56 -0.53 -21.07
N ASP A 145 1.62 -0.15 -20.19
CA ASP A 145 0.20 -0.08 -20.53
C ASP A 145 -0.16 1.28 -21.16
N ALA A 146 -0.92 1.25 -22.25
CA ALA A 146 -1.26 2.44 -23.03
C ALA A 146 -2.06 3.49 -22.24
N PHE A 147 -2.85 3.07 -21.24
CA PHE A 147 -3.62 3.99 -20.41
C PHE A 147 -2.84 4.38 -19.15
N LEU A 148 -2.22 3.40 -18.48
CA LEU A 148 -1.59 3.62 -17.17
C LEU A 148 -0.20 4.26 -17.24
N SER A 149 0.54 4.13 -18.35
CA SER A 149 1.90 4.66 -18.47
C SER A 149 2.03 6.12 -18.04
N SER A 150 1.13 6.98 -18.54
CA SER A 150 1.09 8.40 -18.17
C SER A 150 0.69 8.67 -16.72
N VAL A 151 -0.03 7.74 -16.08
CA VAL A 151 -0.42 7.82 -14.67
C VAL A 151 0.75 7.45 -13.78
N VAL A 152 1.39 6.32 -14.05
CA VAL A 152 2.50 5.80 -13.23
C VAL A 152 3.79 6.57 -13.43
N ALA A 153 3.91 7.36 -14.50
CA ALA A 153 4.99 8.34 -14.66
C ALA A 153 4.98 9.44 -13.57
N ARG A 154 3.86 9.61 -12.85
CA ARG A 154 3.76 10.49 -11.66
C ARG A 154 3.98 9.75 -10.34
N ILE A 155 4.35 8.47 -10.39
CA ILE A 155 4.55 7.62 -9.22
C ILE A 155 6.03 7.27 -9.07
N GLU A 156 6.58 7.58 -7.91
CA GLU A 156 7.88 7.11 -7.44
C GLU A 156 7.68 6.05 -6.35
N LEU A 157 8.47 4.98 -6.38
CA LEU A 157 8.45 3.93 -5.36
C LEU A 157 9.70 4.01 -4.49
N VAL A 158 9.54 4.02 -3.17
CA VAL A 158 10.64 4.06 -2.20
C VAL A 158 10.52 2.87 -1.24
N PHE A 159 11.53 2.00 -1.26
CA PHE A 159 11.65 0.90 -0.30
C PHE A 159 12.32 1.40 0.97
N SER A 160 11.51 1.74 1.98
CA SER A 160 11.99 2.28 3.25
C SER A 160 10.95 2.10 4.35
N ASP A 161 11.39 2.16 5.62
CA ASP A 161 10.45 2.38 6.71
C ASP A 161 9.97 3.84 6.68
N SER A 162 8.65 4.03 6.76
CA SER A 162 8.02 5.33 6.61
C SER A 162 8.46 6.32 7.69
N ALA A 163 8.70 5.87 8.93
CA ALA A 163 9.17 6.77 9.98
C ALA A 163 10.59 7.26 9.68
N ASP A 164 11.47 6.37 9.22
CA ASP A 164 12.85 6.72 8.87
C ASP A 164 12.93 7.60 7.62
N TYR A 165 12.09 7.32 6.62
CA TYR A 165 11.95 8.17 5.43
C TYR A 165 11.50 9.59 5.79
N LEU A 166 10.42 9.74 6.58
CA LEU A 166 9.92 11.04 7.00
C LEU A 166 10.92 11.81 7.88
N LYS A 167 11.65 11.13 8.77
CA LYS A 167 12.74 11.75 9.56
C LYS A 167 13.85 12.27 8.66
N ASN A 168 14.23 11.51 7.63
CA ASN A 168 15.27 11.93 6.69
C ASN A 168 14.85 13.19 5.91
N LEU A 169 13.62 13.21 5.38
CA LEU A 169 13.04 14.38 4.73
C LEU A 169 13.01 15.60 5.66
N SER A 170 12.64 15.41 6.93
CA SER A 170 12.66 16.46 7.93
C SER A 170 14.07 16.99 8.18
N THR A 171 15.07 16.11 8.27
CA THR A 171 16.48 16.48 8.49
C THR A 171 17.07 17.27 7.32
N THR A 172 16.58 17.00 6.11
CA THR A 172 17.02 17.67 4.88
C THR A 172 16.15 18.89 4.53
N ASN A 173 15.20 19.28 5.39
CA ASN A 173 14.25 20.38 5.19
C ASN A 173 13.44 20.26 3.89
N GLN A 174 13.14 19.04 3.45
CA GLN A 174 12.24 18.82 2.33
C GLN A 174 10.78 18.93 2.78
N ILE A 175 10.01 19.77 2.09
CA ILE A 175 8.58 20.00 2.38
C ILE A 175 7.73 19.49 1.22
N PHE A 176 6.62 18.85 1.56
CA PHE A 176 5.61 18.34 0.64
C PHE A 176 4.27 19.06 0.87
N ASP A 177 3.43 19.07 -0.16
CA ASP A 177 2.10 19.66 -0.04
C ASP A 177 1.18 18.77 0.79
N VAL A 178 1.30 17.45 0.62
CA VAL A 178 0.48 16.46 1.31
C VAL A 178 1.30 15.25 1.76
N VAL A 179 1.07 14.78 2.98
CA VAL A 179 1.37 13.39 3.38
C VAL A 179 0.07 12.65 3.61
N TYR A 180 -0.07 11.49 2.98
CA TYR A 180 -1.21 10.60 3.12
C TYR A 180 -0.83 9.39 3.98
N LEU A 181 -1.70 9.05 4.93
CA LEU A 181 -1.57 7.93 5.85
C LEU A 181 -2.84 7.08 5.84
N ASP A 182 -2.71 5.78 5.60
CA ASP A 182 -3.73 4.74 5.73
C ASP A 182 -3.09 3.51 6.40
N PRO A 183 -2.58 3.64 7.65
CA PRO A 183 -1.94 2.51 8.30
C PRO A 183 -2.99 1.42 8.50
N MET A 184 -2.63 0.17 8.16
CA MET A 184 -3.54 -0.95 8.36
C MET A 184 -3.88 -1.04 9.85
N PHE A 185 -5.11 -0.75 10.24
CA PHE A 185 -5.50 -0.81 11.64
C PHE A 185 -5.91 -2.24 12.03
N PRO A 186 -5.42 -2.78 13.16
CA PRO A 186 -6.24 -3.75 13.88
C PRO A 186 -7.51 -3.01 14.31
N GLN A 187 -8.66 -3.45 13.81
CA GLN A 187 -9.92 -2.76 14.09
C GLN A 187 -10.22 -2.83 15.58
N ARG A 188 -9.98 -1.73 16.28
CA ARG A 188 -10.47 -1.52 17.65
C ARG A 188 -11.68 -0.61 17.56
N ASP A 189 -12.77 -0.99 18.19
CA ASP A 189 -13.96 -0.15 18.30
C ASP A 189 -13.71 1.03 19.26
N GLN A 190 -14.71 1.90 19.40
CA GLN A 190 -14.67 3.04 20.34
C GLN A 190 -14.45 2.61 21.80
N ASN A 191 -14.67 1.33 22.13
CA ASN A 191 -14.47 0.74 23.45
C ASN A 191 -13.11 0.04 23.57
N GLN A 192 -12.19 0.26 22.62
CA GLN A 192 -10.88 -0.39 22.54
C GLN A 192 -10.94 -1.92 22.44
N GLN A 193 -12.10 -2.50 22.12
CA GLN A 193 -12.26 -3.92 21.89
C GLN A 193 -11.91 -4.23 20.44
N ALA A 194 -11.19 -5.34 20.21
CA ALA A 194 -11.02 -5.86 18.86
C ALA A 194 -12.41 -6.10 18.25
N VAL A 195 -12.72 -5.42 17.14
CA VAL A 195 -13.99 -5.56 16.43
C VAL A 195 -14.12 -7.01 16.02
N LYS A 196 -15.00 -7.75 16.70
CA LYS A 196 -15.32 -9.13 16.34
C LYS A 196 -16.05 -9.14 15.00
N LYS A 197 -15.49 -9.91 14.07
CA LYS A 197 -16.02 -10.33 12.76
C LYS A 197 -16.10 -9.25 11.70
N GLN A 198 -15.08 -9.23 10.85
CA GLN A 198 -15.18 -8.68 9.51
C GLN A 198 -15.33 -9.86 8.52
N ALA A 199 -16.51 -10.49 8.55
CA ALA A 199 -16.84 -11.70 7.78
C ALA A 199 -17.03 -11.46 6.26
N GLN A 200 -16.42 -10.41 5.72
CA GLN A 200 -16.37 -10.14 4.27
C GLN A 200 -15.17 -9.25 3.91
N VAL A 201 -14.06 -9.44 4.60
CA VAL A 201 -12.78 -8.86 4.18
C VAL A 201 -12.46 -9.42 2.80
N LYS A 202 -12.33 -8.54 1.79
CA LYS A 202 -11.93 -8.92 0.43
C LYS A 202 -10.69 -9.82 0.52
N LYS A 203 -10.64 -10.90 -0.25
CA LYS A 203 -9.58 -11.94 -0.21
C LYS A 203 -8.15 -11.38 -0.08
N GLN A 204 -7.87 -10.24 -0.73
CA GLN A 204 -6.59 -9.52 -0.65
C GLN A 204 -6.20 -9.15 0.79
N MET A 205 -7.12 -8.56 1.55
CA MET A 205 -6.85 -8.12 2.93
C MET A 205 -6.62 -9.32 3.86
N GLN A 206 -7.24 -10.48 3.61
CA GLN A 206 -6.95 -11.71 4.37
C GLN A 206 -5.51 -12.18 4.16
N LEU A 207 -5.01 -12.11 2.91
CA LEU A 207 -3.62 -12.44 2.59
C LEU A 207 -2.63 -11.44 3.19
N LEU A 208 -2.95 -10.15 3.18
CA LEU A 208 -2.13 -9.12 3.82
C LEU A 208 -1.99 -9.35 5.33
N HIS A 209 -3.07 -9.74 6.01
CA HIS A 209 -3.00 -10.07 7.44
C HIS A 209 -2.12 -11.29 7.74
N LEU A 210 -2.02 -12.27 6.83
CA LEU A 210 -1.11 -13.41 7.00
C LEU A 210 0.36 -13.04 6.77
N LEU A 211 0.61 -12.02 5.94
CA LEU A 211 1.95 -11.54 5.63
C LEU A 211 2.54 -10.68 6.77
N LEU A 212 1.68 -9.98 7.50
CA LEU A 212 2.08 -9.09 8.58
C LEU A 212 2.10 -9.88 9.91
N PRO A 213 3.15 -9.77 10.73
CA PRO A 213 3.24 -10.52 11.97
C PRO A 213 2.10 -10.16 12.95
N GLU A 214 1.53 -11.17 13.61
CA GLU A 214 0.48 -10.99 14.65
C GLU A 214 1.02 -10.34 15.94
N ASP A 215 2.30 -10.59 16.26
CA ASP A 215 2.95 -10.20 17.53
C ASP A 215 3.94 -9.04 17.41
N GLY A 216 4.22 -8.56 16.20
CA GLY A 216 4.89 -7.28 16.06
C GLY A 216 3.90 -6.23 16.52
N GLU A 217 4.27 -5.36 17.45
CA GLU A 217 3.54 -4.10 17.64
C GLU A 217 3.31 -3.54 16.23
N MET A 218 2.09 -3.68 15.71
CA MET A 218 1.69 -2.96 14.52
C MET A 218 1.81 -1.53 14.97
N ASP A 219 2.96 -0.91 14.69
CA ASP A 219 3.17 0.51 14.85
C ASP A 219 1.94 1.12 14.21
N LEU A 220 1.04 1.66 15.04
CA LEU A 220 -0.29 2.09 14.65
C LEU A 220 -0.20 3.28 13.68
N GLY A 221 1.02 3.68 13.33
CA GLY A 221 1.34 4.90 12.65
C GLY A 221 1.17 6.10 13.58
N ASP A 222 1.03 5.89 14.89
CA ASP A 222 0.80 6.98 15.84
C ASP A 222 1.98 7.97 15.77
N ASN A 223 3.21 7.47 15.69
CA ASN A 223 4.40 8.31 15.48
C ASN A 223 4.49 8.89 14.06
N LEU A 224 3.82 8.29 13.07
CA LEU A 224 3.86 8.78 11.69
C LEU A 224 3.14 10.12 11.56
N LEU A 225 2.09 10.37 12.35
CA LEU A 225 1.37 11.65 12.30
C LEU A 225 2.29 12.81 12.66
N ASP A 226 3.00 12.70 13.78
CA ASP A 226 3.94 13.73 14.25
C ASP A 226 5.11 13.95 13.28
N LEU A 227 5.60 12.88 12.66
CA LEU A 227 6.67 12.97 11.66
C LEU A 227 6.17 13.60 10.35
N ALA A 228 4.98 13.23 9.90
CA ALA A 228 4.35 13.77 8.71
C ALA A 228 4.05 15.28 8.86
N GLN A 229 3.60 15.71 10.04
CA GLN A 229 3.35 17.12 10.33
C GLN A 229 4.60 17.99 10.26
N LYS A 230 5.81 17.44 10.40
CA LYS A 230 7.05 18.21 10.27
C LYS A 230 7.42 18.55 8.83
N ILE A 231 6.90 17.80 7.87
CA ILE A 231 7.33 17.88 6.47
C ILE A 231 6.18 18.19 5.50
N ALA A 232 4.94 18.28 5.97
CA ALA A 232 3.78 18.47 5.10
C ALA A 232 2.93 19.67 5.51
N LYS A 233 2.54 20.48 4.53
CA LYS A 233 1.53 21.55 4.71
C LYS A 233 0.18 20.96 5.15
N ARG A 234 -0.12 19.74 4.71
CA ARG A 234 -1.33 18.98 5.04
C ARG A 234 -1.00 17.51 5.26
N VAL A 235 -1.46 16.94 6.37
CA VAL A 235 -1.48 15.49 6.58
C VAL A 235 -2.91 15.01 6.48
N VAL A 236 -3.15 13.98 5.67
CA VAL A 236 -4.46 13.36 5.46
C VAL A 236 -4.40 11.92 5.94
N VAL A 237 -5.26 11.55 6.89
CA VAL A 237 -5.32 10.21 7.47
C VAL A 237 -6.65 9.55 7.10
N LYS A 238 -6.61 8.42 6.40
CA LYS A 238 -7.79 7.61 6.14
C LYS A 238 -8.12 6.74 7.35
N ARG A 239 -9.38 6.71 7.74
CA ARG A 239 -9.88 5.94 8.89
C ARG A 239 -11.22 5.29 8.58
N PRO A 240 -11.53 4.11 9.16
CA PRO A 240 -12.92 3.64 9.24
C PRO A 240 -13.78 4.70 9.94
N ARG A 241 -15.03 4.87 9.50
CA ARG A 241 -15.90 5.97 9.95
C ARG A 241 -15.97 6.15 11.46
N LEU A 242 -16.03 5.06 12.22
CA LEU A 242 -16.20 5.05 13.68
C LEU A 242 -14.91 4.81 14.47
N ALA A 243 -13.75 4.65 13.82
CA ALA A 243 -12.50 4.41 14.50
C ALA A 243 -12.04 5.66 15.28
N VAL A 244 -11.29 5.47 16.37
CA VAL A 244 -10.63 6.57 17.08
C VAL A 244 -9.70 7.38 16.18
N PHE A 245 -9.25 8.56 16.60
CA PHE A 245 -8.27 9.34 15.84
C PHE A 245 -6.87 8.72 15.93
N LEU A 246 -6.04 8.96 14.92
CA LEU A 246 -4.64 8.55 14.95
C LEU A 246 -3.90 9.35 16.03
N ALA A 247 -3.04 8.69 16.81
CA ALA A 247 -2.35 9.29 17.97
C ALA A 247 -3.29 9.98 18.99
N ASN A 248 -4.59 9.66 18.99
CA ASN A 248 -5.64 10.36 19.74
C ASN A 248 -5.68 11.89 19.50
N GLN A 249 -5.18 12.36 18.36
CA GLN A 249 -5.16 13.79 18.01
C GLN A 249 -6.40 14.15 17.17
N GLU A 250 -7.20 15.11 17.64
CA GLU A 250 -8.38 15.59 16.91
C GLU A 250 -7.97 16.34 15.62
N PRO A 251 -8.53 16.00 14.46
CA PRO A 251 -8.22 16.69 13.21
C PRO A 251 -8.94 18.04 13.10
N GLN A 252 -8.32 19.00 12.42
CA GLN A 252 -8.92 20.31 12.15
C GLN A 252 -10.06 20.23 11.13
N HIS A 253 -10.07 19.22 10.26
CA HIS A 253 -11.14 19.01 9.30
C HIS A 253 -11.35 17.51 9.02
N GLN A 254 -12.57 17.15 8.63
CA GLN A 254 -12.91 15.79 8.26
C GLN A 254 -13.79 15.74 7.01
N TRP A 255 -13.48 14.82 6.11
CA TRP A 255 -14.41 14.40 5.05
C TRP A 255 -14.98 13.04 5.42
N GLN A 256 -16.30 12.97 5.62
CA GLN A 256 -16.98 11.76 6.06
C GLN A 256 -17.71 11.06 4.90
N GLY A 257 -17.54 9.74 4.81
CA GLY A 257 -18.32 8.86 3.96
C GLY A 257 -19.04 7.79 4.75
N ASP A 258 -19.68 6.87 4.03
CA ASP A 258 -20.48 5.83 4.66
C ASP A 258 -19.62 4.80 5.40
N ALA A 259 -18.49 4.39 4.80
CA ALA A 259 -17.60 3.36 5.33
C ALA A 259 -16.30 3.92 5.95
N CYS A 260 -15.74 4.98 5.36
CA CYS A 260 -14.50 5.60 5.79
C CYS A 260 -14.64 7.12 5.89
N ARG A 261 -13.65 7.75 6.51
CA ARG A 261 -13.47 9.20 6.57
C ARG A 261 -12.00 9.53 6.33
N PHE A 262 -11.73 10.80 6.02
CA PHE A 262 -10.39 11.37 5.94
C PHE A 262 -10.26 12.49 6.97
N ASP A 263 -9.34 12.30 7.90
CA ASP A 263 -8.97 13.25 8.96
C ASP A 263 -7.83 14.14 8.44
N ALA A 264 -7.94 15.46 8.59
CA ALA A 264 -6.97 16.42 8.04
C ALA A 264 -6.30 17.25 9.13
N TYR A 265 -4.98 17.35 9.03
CA TYR A 265 -4.13 18.17 9.90
C TYR A 265 -3.35 19.17 9.06
N PHE A 266 -3.35 20.45 9.44
CA PHE A 266 -2.75 21.53 8.65
C PHE A 266 -1.60 22.20 9.39
N GLN A 267 -0.53 22.51 8.66
CA GLN A 267 0.66 23.19 9.16
C GLN A 267 0.80 24.52 8.43
N HIS A 268 0.32 25.59 9.06
CA HIS A 268 0.26 26.92 8.46
C HIS A 268 1.64 27.56 8.35
N ASP A 269 2.58 27.18 9.23
CA ASP A 269 3.94 27.74 9.27
C ASP A 269 4.84 27.22 8.14
N LEU A 270 4.41 26.18 7.41
CA LEU A 270 5.10 25.62 6.24
C LEU A 270 4.63 26.23 4.91
N VAL A 271 3.77 27.26 4.95
CA VAL A 271 3.13 27.87 3.77
C VAL A 271 3.88 29.12 3.26
N THR A 272 5.03 29.47 3.85
CA THR A 272 5.87 30.60 3.41
C THR A 272 6.57 30.38 2.07
#